data_AF-A0A5E7YAP1-F1
#
_entry.id   AF-A0A5E7YAP1-F1
#
_cell.length_a   1.000
_cell.length_b   1.000
_cell.length_c   1.000
_cell.angle_alpha   90.00
_cell.angle_beta   90.00
_cell.angle_gamma   90.00
#
_symmetry.space_group_name_H-M   'P 1'
#
loop_
_entity.id
_entity.type
_entity.pdbx_description
1 polymer ?
#
loop_
_entity_poly.entity_id
_entity_poly.type
_entity_poly.pdbx_seq_one_letter_code
_entity_poly.pdbx_strand_id
1 'polypeptide(L)'
;MGTRATGPVGRADGPLPDLSRHGDTGTMVPNLLGGLSLIADDLPAAVAAPMSVFFTADTHFGDHRTINISRRPFANAADMTEALVERWNAVVGSDDVVWHLGDVARRPADVASLLARLNGTKHLLRGNNDPDATLAADGWDSVADYAEITLEGRQLVLCHYPFRSWNGQHRGAINLHGHSHGRLKPMLRQFDVGVDAHDFAPVQLDSLLRSR
;
A
#
# COMPACT_ATOMS: atom_id res chain seq x y z
N MET A 1 -43.10 -27.34 16.80
CA MET A 1 -42.08 -28.23 17.38
C MET A 1 -40.81 -27.41 17.50
N GLY A 2 -40.16 -27.17 18.62
CA GLY A 2 -40.15 -27.83 19.92
C GLY A 2 -38.76 -27.50 20.48
N THR A 3 -38.75 -26.67 21.51
CA THR A 3 -37.63 -26.15 22.31
C THR A 3 -36.52 -27.17 22.67
N ARG A 4 -35.27 -26.71 22.87
CA ARG A 4 -34.63 -26.60 24.21
C ARG A 4 -33.16 -26.13 24.15
N ALA A 5 -32.87 -25.20 25.07
CA ALA A 5 -31.55 -24.86 25.59
C ALA A 5 -31.21 -25.75 26.80
N THR A 6 -29.92 -25.81 27.16
CA THR A 6 -29.29 -25.97 28.52
C THR A 6 -27.87 -26.53 28.32
N GLY A 7 -26.78 -26.10 28.95
CA GLY A 7 -26.54 -25.17 30.06
C GLY A 7 -25.04 -25.27 30.48
N PRO A 8 -24.55 -24.42 31.40
CA PRO A 8 -23.14 -24.32 31.80
C PRO A 8 -22.86 -24.94 33.18
N VAL A 9 -21.62 -25.38 33.46
CA VAL A 9 -21.06 -25.74 34.79
C VAL A 9 -19.52 -25.63 34.70
N GLY A 10 -18.73 -25.11 35.64
CA GLY A 10 -18.99 -24.68 37.01
C GLY A 10 -17.81 -23.91 37.63
N ARG A 11 -18.07 -23.42 38.84
CA ARG A 11 -17.18 -22.67 39.75
C ARG A 11 -16.26 -23.60 40.54
N ALA A 12 -15.17 -23.06 41.10
CA ALA A 12 -14.70 -23.43 42.44
C ALA A 12 -13.93 -22.27 43.10
N ASP A 13 -14.28 -22.03 44.37
CA ASP A 13 -13.83 -20.98 45.28
C ASP A 13 -12.60 -21.40 46.14
N GLY A 14 -11.71 -20.43 46.44
CA GLY A 14 -10.92 -20.24 47.68
C GLY A 14 -9.76 -21.21 48.02
N PRO A 15 -8.91 -20.95 49.06
CA PRO A 15 -8.83 -19.78 49.97
C PRO A 15 -7.41 -19.17 50.15
N LEU A 16 -7.34 -17.98 50.77
CA LEU A 16 -6.14 -17.42 51.46
C LEU A 16 -6.05 -17.97 52.90
N PRO A 17 -4.84 -18.17 53.45
CA PRO A 17 -4.31 -17.37 54.58
C PRO A 17 -2.75 -17.26 54.53
N ASP A 18 -1.97 -16.62 55.40
CA ASP A 18 -2.02 -15.59 56.45
C ASP A 18 -0.54 -15.23 56.77
N LEU A 19 -0.37 -14.07 57.40
CA LEU A 19 0.79 -13.31 57.86
C LEU A 19 1.81 -14.05 58.76
N SER A 20 3.10 -13.72 58.59
CA SER A 20 4.07 -13.51 59.70
C SER A 20 5.34 -12.84 59.15
N ARG A 21 5.59 -11.55 59.41
CA ARG A 21 6.35 -10.93 60.54
C ARG A 21 7.88 -10.98 60.40
N HIS A 22 8.48 -9.88 60.89
CA HIS A 22 9.90 -9.49 61.04
C HIS A 22 10.38 -8.60 59.89
N GLY A 23 10.60 -7.28 60.05
CA GLY A 23 11.06 -6.54 61.22
C GLY A 23 12.51 -6.17 60.98
N ASP A 24 12.78 -4.98 60.44
CA ASP A 24 14.04 -4.31 60.73
C ASP A 24 13.94 -2.79 60.58
N THR A 25 14.57 -2.15 61.55
CA THR A 25 14.72 -0.72 61.78
C THR A 25 15.96 -0.23 61.05
N GLY A 26 15.90 0.89 60.32
CA GLY A 26 17.14 1.44 59.79
C GLY A 26 17.02 2.63 58.85
N THR A 27 17.10 3.82 59.46
CA THR A 27 17.90 4.95 58.96
C THR A 27 17.36 5.75 57.77
N MET A 28 16.88 6.95 58.10
CA MET A 28 16.71 8.07 57.18
C MET A 28 18.04 8.44 56.50
N VAL A 29 17.99 8.60 55.18
CA VAL A 29 18.86 9.51 54.44
C VAL A 29 17.95 10.29 53.47
N PRO A 30 17.90 11.64 53.53
CA PRO A 30 17.09 12.39 52.59
C PRO A 30 17.90 12.55 51.29
N ASN A 31 17.31 12.18 50.15
CA ASN A 31 17.82 12.66 48.88
C ASN A 31 16.73 13.41 48.12
N LEU A 32 17.09 14.65 47.85
CA LEU A 32 16.35 15.70 47.18
C LEU A 32 16.37 15.41 45.68
N LEU A 33 15.21 15.20 45.05
CA LEU A 33 15.04 15.39 43.61
C LEU A 33 13.57 15.66 43.32
N GLY A 34 13.34 16.83 42.72
CA GLY A 34 12.03 17.43 42.53
C GLY A 34 11.09 16.57 41.70
N GLY A 35 9.85 16.49 42.17
CA GLY A 35 8.73 16.07 41.35
C GLY A 35 8.47 17.12 40.26
N LEU A 36 8.87 16.82 39.03
CA LEU A 36 8.19 17.33 37.85
C LEU A 36 7.00 16.40 37.63
N SER A 37 5.85 16.83 38.13
CA SER A 37 4.56 16.37 37.63
C SER A 37 4.49 16.76 36.15
N LEU A 38 4.82 15.82 35.25
CA LEU A 38 4.51 15.97 33.83
C LEU A 38 2.99 15.95 33.71
N ILE A 39 2.43 17.14 33.58
CA ILE A 39 1.10 17.38 33.08
C ILE A 39 1.08 16.68 31.72
N ALA A 40 0.24 15.64 31.58
CA ALA A 40 -0.10 15.07 30.29
C ALA A 40 -1.02 16.08 29.60
N ASP A 41 -0.43 17.18 29.13
CA ASP A 41 -1.08 18.09 28.19
C ASP A 41 -1.24 17.34 26.87
N ASP A 42 -2.49 17.32 26.38
CA ASP A 42 -2.94 16.96 25.04
C ASP A 42 -1.83 16.54 24.06
N LEU A 43 -1.65 15.23 23.91
CA LEU A 43 -1.09 14.71 22.66
C LEU A 43 -2.03 15.19 21.54
N PRO A 44 -1.58 16.00 20.57
CA PRO A 44 -2.47 16.44 19.50
C PRO A 44 -3.04 15.20 18.83
N ALA A 45 -4.37 15.18 18.65
CA ALA A 45 -5.02 14.22 17.77
C ALA A 45 -4.18 14.13 16.49
N ALA A 46 -3.76 12.91 16.13
CA ALA A 46 -2.85 12.67 15.01
C ALA A 46 -3.29 13.54 13.83
N VAL A 47 -2.45 14.52 13.46
CA VAL A 47 -2.65 15.28 12.22
C VAL A 47 -2.68 14.23 11.13
N ALA A 48 -3.84 14.03 10.51
CA ALA A 48 -3.98 13.11 9.39
C ALA A 48 -2.86 13.46 8.41
N ALA A 49 -1.98 12.50 8.13
CA ALA A 49 -0.91 12.69 7.18
C ALA A 49 -1.54 13.15 5.85
N PRO A 50 -0.93 14.10 5.13
CA PRO A 50 -1.50 14.58 3.89
C PRO A 50 -1.69 13.41 2.91
N MET A 51 -2.88 13.33 2.33
CA MET A 51 -3.24 12.34 1.31
C MET A 51 -2.20 12.36 0.18
N SER A 52 -1.48 11.26 0.00
CA SER A 52 -0.43 11.11 -1.00
C SER A 52 -0.94 10.40 -2.25
N VAL A 53 -0.31 10.70 -3.40
CA VAL A 53 -0.61 10.06 -4.68
C VAL A 53 0.55 9.17 -5.10
N PHE A 54 0.24 7.91 -5.35
CA PHE A 54 1.17 6.89 -5.83
C PHE A 54 0.79 6.40 -7.23
N PHE A 55 1.79 5.91 -7.94
CA PHE A 55 1.68 5.34 -9.26
C PHE A 55 2.30 3.95 -9.26
N THR A 56 1.71 3.03 -10.01
CA THR A 56 2.26 1.69 -10.22
C THR A 56 1.73 1.11 -11.52
N ALA A 57 2.32 0.03 -12.01
CA ALA A 57 1.82 -0.73 -13.16
C ALA A 57 2.38 -2.14 -13.17
N ASP A 58 1.85 -2.99 -14.04
CA ASP A 58 2.41 -4.31 -14.36
C ASP A 58 2.54 -5.21 -13.12
N THR A 59 1.66 -5.09 -12.13
CA THR A 59 1.73 -5.93 -10.92
C THR A 59 1.64 -7.42 -11.29
N HIS A 60 0.80 -7.76 -12.28
CA HIS A 60 0.61 -9.12 -12.77
C HIS A 60 0.43 -10.15 -11.65
N PHE A 61 -0.40 -9.82 -10.66
CA PHE A 61 -0.71 -10.71 -9.54
C PHE A 61 -1.10 -12.10 -10.02
N GLY A 62 -0.51 -13.13 -9.41
CA GLY A 62 -0.73 -14.52 -9.77
C GLY A 62 -0.16 -14.98 -11.13
N ASP A 63 0.58 -14.15 -11.89
CA ASP A 63 1.16 -14.57 -13.17
C ASP A 63 2.60 -15.10 -13.05
N HIS A 64 2.73 -16.42 -12.93
CA HIS A 64 4.03 -17.10 -12.89
C HIS A 64 4.91 -16.84 -14.13
N ARG A 65 4.35 -16.43 -15.27
CA ARG A 65 5.12 -16.18 -16.49
C ARG A 65 6.03 -14.96 -16.35
N THR A 66 5.59 -13.95 -15.60
CA THR A 66 6.35 -12.70 -15.40
C THR A 66 7.62 -12.90 -14.61
N ILE A 67 7.65 -13.89 -13.70
CA ILE A 67 8.85 -14.31 -12.97
C ILE A 67 9.98 -14.63 -13.95
N ASN A 68 9.69 -15.38 -15.02
CA ASN A 68 10.70 -15.77 -16.00
C ASN A 68 10.98 -14.66 -17.02
N ILE A 69 9.95 -14.02 -17.55
CA ILE A 69 10.08 -13.02 -18.63
C ILE A 69 10.76 -11.75 -18.13
N SER A 70 10.34 -11.25 -16.96
CA SER A 70 10.87 -10.04 -16.33
C SER A 70 11.92 -10.33 -15.26
N ARG A 71 12.33 -11.59 -15.09
CA ARG A 71 13.36 -12.02 -14.14
C ARG A 71 13.06 -11.57 -12.71
N ARG A 72 11.78 -11.61 -12.32
CA ARG A 72 11.38 -11.23 -10.96
C ARG A 72 11.94 -12.26 -9.98
N PRO A 73 12.49 -11.83 -8.83
CA PRO A 73 13.22 -12.70 -7.91
C PRO A 73 12.28 -13.46 -6.96
N PHE A 74 11.25 -14.13 -7.50
CA PHE A 74 10.27 -14.87 -6.71
C PHE A 74 10.27 -16.35 -7.08
N ALA A 75 10.14 -17.23 -6.08
CA ALA A 75 10.13 -18.67 -6.32
C ALA A 75 8.87 -19.13 -7.06
N ASN A 76 7.72 -18.49 -6.79
CA ASN A 76 6.45 -18.80 -7.42
C ASN A 76 5.50 -17.58 -7.40
N ALA A 77 4.36 -17.71 -8.08
CA ALA A 77 3.39 -16.61 -8.23
C ALA A 77 2.65 -16.24 -6.94
N ALA A 78 2.49 -17.18 -5.99
CA ALA A 78 1.88 -16.88 -4.70
C ALA A 78 2.84 -16.02 -3.87
N ASP A 79 4.11 -16.42 -3.75
CA ASP A 79 5.15 -15.65 -3.05
C ASP A 79 5.30 -14.25 -3.64
N MET A 80 5.27 -14.12 -4.97
CA MET A 80 5.28 -12.83 -5.66
C MET A 80 4.07 -11.97 -5.27
N THR A 81 2.88 -12.57 -5.24
CA THR A 81 1.64 -11.86 -4.91
C THR A 81 1.68 -11.32 -3.49
N GLU A 82 2.08 -12.16 -2.53
CA GLU A 82 2.18 -11.74 -1.12
C GLU A 82 3.22 -10.64 -0.93
N ALA A 83 4.39 -10.77 -1.57
CA ALA A 83 5.45 -9.77 -1.46
C ALA A 83 5.08 -8.42 -2.12
N LEU A 84 4.31 -8.44 -3.22
CA LEU A 84 3.78 -7.22 -3.83
C LEU A 84 2.74 -6.54 -2.93
N VAL A 85 1.84 -7.32 -2.32
CA VAL A 85 0.84 -6.79 -1.35
C VAL A 85 1.53 -6.18 -0.13
N GLU A 86 2.53 -6.87 0.43
CA GLU A 86 3.31 -6.36 1.56
C GLU A 86 3.99 -5.03 1.22
N ARG A 87 4.70 -4.97 0.08
CA ARG A 87 5.41 -3.76 -0.35
C ARG A 87 4.48 -2.61 -0.71
N TRP A 88 3.31 -2.90 -1.29
CA TRP A 88 2.28 -1.91 -1.51
C TRP A 88 1.84 -1.28 -0.19
N ASN A 89 1.43 -2.11 0.78
CA ASN A 89 0.89 -1.65 2.04
C ASN A 89 1.96 -1.04 2.97
N ALA A 90 3.24 -1.31 2.73
CA ALA A 90 4.34 -0.68 3.43
C ALA A 90 4.53 0.80 3.06
N VAL A 91 4.08 1.23 1.87
CA VAL A 91 4.27 2.61 1.38
C VAL A 91 2.96 3.37 1.19
N VAL A 92 1.85 2.67 0.93
CA VAL A 92 0.52 3.26 0.72
C VAL A 92 -0.29 3.15 2.01
N GLY A 93 -0.75 4.29 2.55
CA GLY A 93 -1.71 4.38 3.65
C GLY A 93 -3.16 4.18 3.20
N SER A 94 -4.08 3.99 4.14
CA SER A 94 -5.51 3.75 3.83
C SER A 94 -6.16 4.90 3.07
N ASP A 95 -5.72 6.13 3.33
CA ASP A 95 -6.33 7.35 2.81
C ASP A 95 -5.63 7.86 1.54
N ASP A 96 -4.56 7.19 1.10
CA ASP A 96 -3.81 7.57 -0.10
C ASP A 96 -4.52 7.18 -1.40
N VAL A 97 -4.09 7.77 -2.50
CA VAL A 97 -4.61 7.47 -3.84
C VAL A 97 -3.56 6.74 -4.66
N VAL A 98 -3.96 5.69 -5.38
CA VAL A 98 -3.08 4.94 -6.27
C VAL A 98 -3.64 4.89 -7.69
N TRP A 99 -2.83 5.31 -8.65
CA TRP A 99 -3.07 5.09 -10.07
C TRP A 99 -2.32 3.84 -10.54
N HIS A 100 -3.06 2.79 -10.88
CA HIS A 100 -2.53 1.57 -11.47
C HIS A 100 -2.61 1.65 -12.99
N LEU A 101 -1.47 1.75 -13.68
CA LEU A 101 -1.40 1.91 -15.13
C LEU A 101 -1.36 0.55 -15.85
N GLY A 102 -2.33 -0.30 -15.52
CA GLY A 102 -2.64 -1.53 -16.26
C GLY A 102 -1.82 -2.76 -15.88
N ASP A 103 -2.27 -3.89 -16.41
CA ASP A 103 -1.70 -5.23 -16.25
C ASP A 103 -1.72 -5.71 -14.78
N VAL A 104 -2.93 -5.78 -14.21
CA VAL A 104 -3.17 -5.98 -12.78
C VAL A 104 -2.93 -7.43 -12.34
N ALA A 105 -3.61 -8.39 -12.96
CA ALA A 105 -3.62 -9.77 -12.48
C ALA A 105 -3.78 -10.78 -13.61
N ARG A 106 -3.29 -12.01 -13.38
CA ARG A 106 -3.45 -13.12 -14.34
C ARG A 106 -4.90 -13.52 -14.54
N ARG A 107 -5.68 -13.51 -13.46
CA ARG A 107 -7.08 -13.95 -13.44
C ARG A 107 -7.96 -12.79 -13.00
N PRO A 108 -8.90 -12.33 -13.84
CA PRO A 108 -9.83 -11.26 -13.47
C PRO A 108 -10.65 -11.58 -12.21
N ALA A 109 -10.98 -12.85 -11.98
CA ALA A 109 -11.75 -13.30 -10.82
C ALA A 109 -11.04 -13.06 -9.47
N ASP A 110 -9.72 -12.85 -9.46
CA ASP A 110 -8.95 -12.59 -8.24
C ASP A 110 -8.86 -11.08 -7.92
N VAL A 111 -9.22 -10.21 -8.87
CA VAL A 111 -8.93 -8.77 -8.77
C VAL A 111 -9.65 -8.14 -7.57
N ALA A 112 -10.95 -8.39 -7.39
CA ALA A 112 -11.69 -7.81 -6.27
C ALA A 112 -11.13 -8.21 -4.89
N SER A 113 -10.73 -9.48 -4.72
CA SER A 113 -10.15 -9.95 -3.47
C SER A 113 -8.74 -9.42 -3.24
N LEU A 114 -7.96 -9.21 -4.31
CA LEU A 114 -6.67 -8.53 -4.25
C LEU A 114 -6.84 -7.06 -3.86
N LEU A 115 -7.76 -6.32 -4.50
CA LEU A 115 -7.99 -4.90 -4.21
C LEU A 115 -8.45 -4.65 -2.76
N ALA A 116 -9.21 -5.58 -2.18
CA ALA A 116 -9.62 -5.53 -0.78
C ALA A 116 -8.44 -5.65 0.21
N ARG A 117 -7.31 -6.21 -0.22
CA ARG A 117 -6.09 -6.37 0.59
C ARG A 117 -5.09 -5.22 0.44
N LEU A 118 -5.27 -4.36 -0.57
CA LEU A 118 -4.36 -3.26 -0.86
C LEU A 118 -4.86 -1.98 -0.18
N ASN A 119 -3.96 -1.17 0.36
CA ASN A 119 -4.29 0.13 0.91
C ASN A 119 -4.58 1.16 -0.19
N GLY A 120 -5.30 2.22 0.18
CA GLY A 120 -5.60 3.36 -0.66
C GLY A 120 -6.84 3.22 -1.56
N THR A 121 -7.24 4.34 -2.13
CA THR A 121 -8.26 4.46 -3.19
C THR A 121 -7.59 4.21 -4.53
N LYS A 122 -8.08 3.25 -5.32
CA LYS A 122 -7.39 2.80 -6.55
C LYS A 122 -8.12 3.21 -7.81
N HIS A 123 -7.40 3.81 -8.75
CA HIS A 123 -7.84 4.08 -10.11
C HIS A 123 -7.08 3.17 -11.08
N LEU A 124 -7.79 2.56 -12.04
CA LEU A 124 -7.18 1.72 -13.07
C LEU A 124 -7.14 2.44 -14.42
N LEU A 125 -5.97 2.44 -15.06
CA LEU A 125 -5.88 2.60 -16.51
C LEU A 125 -5.66 1.24 -17.17
N ARG A 126 -6.52 0.85 -18.13
CA ARG A 126 -6.50 -0.48 -18.75
C ARG A 126 -5.14 -0.79 -19.40
N GLY A 127 -4.57 -1.93 -19.04
CA GLY A 127 -3.45 -2.56 -19.73
C GLY A 127 -3.91 -3.61 -20.76
N ASN A 128 -2.97 -4.10 -21.58
CA ASN A 128 -3.31 -5.09 -22.60
C ASN A 128 -3.71 -6.47 -22.04
N ASN A 129 -3.37 -6.75 -20.78
CA ASN A 129 -3.73 -7.97 -20.07
C ASN A 129 -4.95 -7.79 -19.14
N ASP A 130 -5.64 -6.64 -19.21
CA ASP A 130 -6.83 -6.35 -18.42
C ASP A 130 -8.10 -6.48 -19.28
N PRO A 131 -8.73 -7.67 -19.38
CA PRO A 131 -10.02 -7.80 -20.04
C PRO A 131 -11.12 -7.06 -19.25
N ASP A 132 -12.30 -6.88 -19.85
CA ASP A 132 -13.42 -6.15 -19.24
C ASP A 132 -13.79 -6.63 -17.83
N ALA A 133 -13.63 -7.92 -17.54
CA ALA A 133 -13.85 -8.48 -16.21
C ALA A 133 -12.89 -7.94 -15.13
N THR A 134 -11.66 -7.53 -15.50
CA THR A 134 -10.72 -6.87 -14.59
C THR A 134 -11.18 -5.45 -14.26
N LEU A 135 -11.70 -4.73 -15.25
CA LEU A 135 -12.20 -3.36 -15.09
C LEU A 135 -13.51 -3.31 -14.30
N ALA A 136 -14.36 -4.33 -14.47
CA ALA A 136 -15.64 -4.44 -13.77
C ALA A 136 -15.51 -4.96 -12.32
N ALA A 137 -14.30 -5.26 -11.85
CA ALA A 137 -14.08 -5.75 -10.49
C ALA A 137 -14.41 -4.68 -9.44
N ASP A 138 -15.06 -5.08 -8.36
CA ASP A 138 -15.30 -4.21 -7.20
C ASP A 138 -13.97 -3.77 -6.56
N GLY A 139 -13.90 -2.52 -6.13
CA GLY A 139 -12.74 -1.94 -5.45
C GLY A 139 -11.96 -0.89 -6.25
N TRP A 140 -12.28 -0.70 -7.53
CA TRP A 140 -11.83 0.46 -8.29
C TRP A 140 -12.72 1.67 -7.99
N ASP A 141 -12.11 2.83 -7.79
CA ASP A 141 -12.81 4.11 -7.70
C ASP A 141 -13.10 4.67 -9.10
N SER A 142 -12.19 4.48 -10.04
CA SER A 142 -12.44 4.74 -11.45
C SER A 142 -11.64 3.83 -12.38
N VAL A 143 -12.13 3.67 -13.61
CA VAL A 143 -11.48 2.92 -14.68
C VAL A 143 -11.49 3.74 -15.97
N ALA A 144 -10.38 3.76 -16.70
CA ALA A 144 -10.27 4.41 -18.01
C ALA A 144 -9.17 3.74 -18.85
N ASP A 145 -8.99 4.15 -20.10
CA ASP A 145 -7.83 3.74 -20.92
C ASP A 145 -6.68 4.78 -20.85
N TYR A 146 -6.99 5.98 -20.37
CA TYR A 146 -6.14 7.17 -20.44
C TYR A 146 -6.59 8.20 -19.40
N ALA A 147 -5.64 8.95 -18.82
CA ALA A 147 -5.96 10.12 -17.99
C ALA A 147 -4.93 11.25 -18.17
N GLU A 148 -5.40 12.49 -18.08
CA GLU A 148 -4.56 13.66 -17.82
C GLU A 148 -4.94 14.22 -16.45
N ILE A 149 -3.96 14.40 -15.57
CA ILE A 149 -4.18 14.96 -14.24
C ILE A 149 -3.17 16.07 -13.94
N THR A 150 -3.53 16.96 -13.02
CA THR A 150 -2.61 17.93 -12.43
C THR A 150 -2.28 17.49 -11.02
N LEU A 151 -1.00 17.22 -10.75
CA LEU A 151 -0.51 16.89 -9.41
C LEU A 151 0.58 17.89 -9.04
N GLU A 152 0.40 18.61 -7.93
CA GLU A 152 1.38 19.57 -7.40
C GLU A 152 1.84 20.61 -8.45
N GLY A 153 0.89 21.09 -9.26
CA GLY A 153 1.15 22.05 -10.34
C GLY A 153 1.82 21.46 -11.59
N ARG A 154 1.99 20.14 -11.67
CA ARG A 154 2.57 19.44 -12.82
C ARG A 154 1.49 18.71 -13.61
N GLN A 155 1.51 18.87 -14.93
CA GLN A 155 0.65 18.09 -15.84
C GLN A 155 1.22 16.69 -16.03
N LEU A 156 0.42 15.67 -15.75
CA LEU A 156 0.74 14.27 -15.97
C LEU A 156 -0.17 13.69 -17.05
N VAL A 157 0.43 12.94 -17.98
CA VAL A 157 -0.24 12.13 -18.99
C VAL A 157 -0.03 10.67 -18.65
N LEU A 158 -1.10 9.99 -18.27
CA LEU A 158 -1.09 8.63 -17.76
C LEU A 158 -1.68 7.68 -18.80
N CYS A 159 -0.97 6.60 -19.09
CA CYS A 159 -1.45 5.51 -19.94
C CYS A 159 -0.66 4.25 -19.59
N HIS A 160 -1.20 3.06 -19.83
CA HIS A 160 -0.41 1.84 -19.73
C HIS A 160 0.79 1.87 -20.69
N TYR A 161 0.61 2.34 -21.92
CA TYR A 161 1.65 2.33 -22.94
C TYR A 161 2.56 3.57 -22.88
N PRO A 162 3.88 3.39 -23.10
CA PRO A 162 4.82 4.50 -23.25
C PRO A 162 4.58 5.26 -24.55
N PHE A 163 4.34 6.57 -24.46
CA PHE A 163 4.13 7.39 -25.65
C PHE A 163 5.42 7.90 -26.26
N ARG A 164 5.51 7.90 -27.60
CA ARG A 164 6.59 8.60 -28.30
C ARG A 164 6.45 10.13 -28.20
N SER A 165 5.21 10.62 -28.12
CA SER A 165 4.86 12.04 -27.93
C SER A 165 3.52 12.14 -27.21
N TRP A 166 3.33 13.16 -26.38
CA TRP A 166 2.10 13.38 -25.61
C TRP A 166 1.69 14.85 -25.51
N ASN A 167 0.45 15.09 -25.11
CA ASN A 167 -0.08 16.43 -24.91
C ASN A 167 0.76 17.22 -23.91
N GLY A 168 1.11 18.47 -24.24
CA GLY A 168 1.91 19.33 -23.37
C GLY A 168 3.39 18.92 -23.17
N GLN A 169 3.90 17.92 -23.91
CA GLN A 169 5.31 17.45 -23.79
C GLN A 169 6.34 18.59 -23.92
N HIS A 170 6.11 19.54 -24.85
CA HIS A 170 6.95 20.72 -25.07
C HIS A 170 6.76 21.82 -24.01
N ARG A 171 5.68 21.74 -23.22
CA ARG A 171 5.36 22.64 -22.10
C ARG A 171 5.71 22.04 -20.73
N GLY A 172 6.41 20.92 -20.71
CA GLY A 172 6.89 20.30 -19.47
C GLY A 172 5.97 19.23 -18.88
N ALA A 173 4.90 18.82 -19.56
CA ALA A 173 4.08 17.69 -19.11
C ALA A 173 4.91 16.40 -19.03
N ILE A 174 4.58 15.55 -18.07
CA ILE A 174 5.26 14.29 -17.78
C ILE A 174 4.39 13.13 -18.24
N ASN A 175 4.98 12.12 -18.91
CA ASN A 175 4.28 10.88 -19.20
C ASN A 175 4.70 9.79 -18.21
N LEU A 176 3.71 9.18 -17.55
CA LEU A 176 3.89 7.99 -16.73
C LEU A 176 3.28 6.80 -17.46
N HIS A 177 4.00 5.68 -17.49
CA HIS A 177 3.58 4.45 -18.17
C HIS A 177 3.99 3.19 -17.44
N GLY A 178 3.38 2.06 -17.78
CA GLY A 178 3.88 0.71 -17.45
C GLY A 178 4.43 0.03 -18.70
N HIS A 179 4.03 -1.23 -18.90
CA HIS A 179 4.19 -2.06 -20.09
C HIS A 179 5.64 -2.45 -20.45
N SER A 180 6.61 -1.56 -20.26
CA SER A 180 7.99 -1.78 -20.68
C SER A 180 8.81 -2.58 -19.69
N HIS A 181 8.39 -2.68 -18.43
CA HIS A 181 9.13 -3.34 -17.33
C HIS A 181 10.60 -2.87 -17.26
N GLY A 182 10.83 -1.56 -17.32
CA GLY A 182 12.17 -0.95 -17.24
C GLY A 182 13.06 -1.18 -18.46
N ARG A 183 12.55 -1.75 -19.56
CA ARG A 183 13.39 -2.10 -20.74
C ARG A 183 13.57 -0.97 -21.75
N LEU A 184 12.81 0.12 -21.64
CA LEU A 184 12.95 1.25 -22.55
C LEU A 184 14.13 2.14 -22.15
N LYS A 185 14.78 2.72 -23.18
CA LYS A 185 15.79 3.73 -22.96
C LYS A 185 15.16 4.96 -22.30
N PRO A 186 15.78 5.56 -21.29
CA PRO A 186 15.28 6.78 -20.65
C PRO A 186 15.01 7.89 -21.68
N MET A 187 13.84 8.52 -21.56
CA MET A 187 13.49 9.72 -22.32
C MET A 187 13.08 10.84 -21.38
N LEU A 188 13.40 12.08 -21.73
CA LEU A 188 13.12 13.26 -20.92
C LEU A 188 11.62 13.34 -20.54
N ARG A 189 11.34 13.44 -19.24
CA ARG A 189 9.98 13.53 -18.66
C ARG A 189 9.05 12.34 -19.02
N GLN A 190 9.61 11.20 -19.37
CA GLN A 190 8.90 9.93 -19.46
C GLN A 190 9.47 8.96 -18.42
N PHE A 191 8.57 8.36 -17.65
CA PHE A 191 8.91 7.45 -16.56
C PHE A 191 8.05 6.20 -16.62
N ASP A 192 8.72 5.05 -16.53
CA ASP A 192 8.09 3.78 -16.25
C ASP A 192 7.74 3.76 -14.75
N VAL A 193 6.50 3.42 -14.39
CA VAL A 193 6.00 3.22 -13.02
C VAL A 193 5.69 1.75 -12.74
N GLY A 194 6.00 0.85 -13.67
CA GLY A 194 5.89 -0.59 -13.50
C GLY A 194 6.72 -1.10 -12.32
N VAL A 195 6.17 -2.08 -11.60
CA VAL A 195 6.77 -2.64 -10.37
C VAL A 195 8.21 -3.13 -10.56
N ASP A 196 8.58 -3.57 -11.77
CA ASP A 196 9.92 -4.06 -12.09
C ASP A 196 10.99 -2.95 -12.04
N ALA A 197 10.60 -1.68 -12.12
CA ALA A 197 11.50 -0.53 -12.06
C ALA A 197 11.61 0.11 -10.65
N HIS A 198 10.76 -0.31 -9.70
CA HIS A 198 10.57 0.38 -8.41
C HIS A 198 10.52 -0.59 -7.23
N ASP A 199 11.43 -1.57 -7.21
CA ASP A 199 11.59 -2.55 -6.13
C ASP A 199 10.27 -3.25 -5.74
N PHE A 200 9.38 -3.45 -6.71
CA PHE A 200 8.08 -4.06 -6.52
C PHE A 200 7.13 -3.30 -5.58
N ALA A 201 7.21 -1.97 -5.56
CA ALA A 201 6.34 -1.08 -4.78
C ALA A 201 5.74 0.07 -5.62
N PRO A 202 4.59 0.63 -5.23
CA PRO A 202 4.10 1.89 -5.77
C PRO A 202 5.07 3.06 -5.50
N VAL A 203 5.12 4.03 -6.40
CA VAL A 203 6.08 5.13 -6.38
C VAL A 203 5.38 6.50 -6.43
N GLN A 204 5.89 7.47 -5.68
CA GLN A 204 5.43 8.86 -5.73
C GLN A 204 6.12 9.62 -6.88
N LEU A 205 5.42 10.61 -7.45
CA LEU A 205 5.97 11.46 -8.51
C LEU A 205 7.31 12.08 -8.13
N ASP A 206 7.41 12.56 -6.89
CA ASP A 206 8.59 13.22 -6.35
C ASP A 206 9.84 12.32 -6.35
N SER A 207 9.67 11.03 -6.08
CA SER A 207 10.75 10.03 -6.15
C SER A 207 11.22 9.80 -7.59
N LEU A 208 10.30 9.78 -8.56
CA LEU A 208 10.65 9.67 -9.98
C LEU A 208 11.49 10.86 -10.45
N LEU A 209 11.14 12.07 -9.99
CA LEU A 209 11.82 13.30 -10.38
C LEU A 209 13.21 13.46 -9.77
N ARG A 210 13.48 12.87 -8.60
CA ARG A 210 14.81 12.87 -7.96
C ARG A 210 15.78 11.85 -8.57
N SER A 211 15.28 10.84 -9.26
CA SER A 211 16.08 9.74 -9.83
C SER A 211 16.93 10.13 -11.06
N ARG A 212 16.91 11.39 -11.48
CA ARG A 212 17.60 11.93 -12.67
C ARG A 212 18.15 13.32 -12.40
#